data_AF-A0A563D8H2-F1
#
_entry.id   AF-A0A563D8H2-F1
#
_cell.length_a   1.000
_cell.length_b   1.000
_cell.length_c   1.000
_cell.angle_alpha   90.00
_cell.angle_beta   90.00
_cell.angle_gamma   90.00
#
_symmetry.space_group_name_H-M   'P 1'
#
loop_
_entity.id
_entity.type
_entity.pdbx_description
1 polymer ?
#
loop_
_entity_poly.entity_id
_entity_poly.type
_entity_poly.pdbx_seq_one_letter_code
_entity_poly.pdbx_strand_id
1 'polypeptide(L)'
;MGGINCPPPFREGEREEISKELLATYTDRLARYCHALFSGSASFFAANTAIEEAVLSGTGKVSDAIEKLEASESMLGEAMTNLGSVASMWAMVSDKSVSFKDQQELLVIATNRVQIAKMELMAMSVKGSLQQSLWRNSALTESFTRTLLAINATTAWQSGFARTFASVGITA
;
A
#
# COMPACT_ATOMS: atom_id res chain seq x y z
N MET A 1 21.84 22.59 8.19
CA MET A 1 21.54 22.29 6.78
C MET A 1 22.45 21.17 6.33
N GLY A 2 21.98 19.92 6.40
CA GLY A 2 22.76 18.74 5.96
C GLY A 2 22.06 18.14 4.75
N GLY A 3 22.57 18.43 3.56
CA GLY A 3 22.05 17.89 2.31
C GLY A 3 22.37 16.40 2.21
N ILE A 4 21.35 15.61 1.89
CA ILE A 4 21.53 14.22 1.45
C ILE A 4 22.37 14.28 0.18
N ASN A 5 23.57 13.70 0.21
CA ASN A 5 24.42 13.52 -0.96
C ASN A 5 23.73 12.57 -1.94
N CYS A 6 22.82 13.11 -2.76
CA CYS A 6 22.36 12.41 -3.94
C CYS A 6 23.53 12.36 -4.95
N PRO A 7 23.86 11.18 -5.49
CA PRO A 7 24.80 11.09 -6.60
C PRO A 7 24.33 11.99 -7.76
N PRO A 8 25.26 12.60 -8.53
CA PRO A 8 24.89 13.41 -9.67
C PRO A 8 24.10 12.58 -10.70
N PRO A 9 23.13 13.17 -11.42
CA PRO A 9 22.42 12.48 -12.49
C PRO A 9 23.41 12.06 -13.58
N PHE A 10 23.22 10.86 -14.13
CA PHE A 10 24.00 10.34 -15.25
C PHE A 10 23.99 11.32 -16.43
N ARG A 11 25.16 11.55 -17.05
CA ARG A 11 25.25 12.27 -18.32
C ARG A 11 24.74 11.36 -19.45
N GLU A 12 23.98 11.93 -20.39
CA GLU A 12 23.51 11.22 -21.58
C GLU A 12 24.70 10.54 -22.30
N GLY A 13 24.67 9.20 -22.39
CA GLY A 13 25.68 8.41 -23.08
C GLY A 13 26.71 7.69 -22.20
N GLU A 14 26.78 7.99 -20.89
CA GLU A 14 27.63 7.26 -19.92
C GLU A 14 26.79 6.26 -19.13
N ARG A 15 26.22 5.26 -19.80
CA ARG A 15 25.67 4.11 -19.07
C ARG A 15 26.85 3.19 -18.74
N GLU A 16 27.44 3.36 -17.56
CA GLU A 16 28.13 2.22 -16.94
C GLU A 16 27.16 1.03 -17.00
N GLU A 17 27.62 -0.13 -17.45
CA GLU A 17 26.79 -1.33 -17.39
C GLU A 17 26.27 -1.46 -15.95
N ILE A 18 24.95 -1.32 -15.78
CA ILE A 18 24.31 -1.51 -14.48
C ILE A 18 24.73 -2.90 -14.02
N SER A 19 25.43 -2.97 -12.88
CA SER A 19 25.94 -4.26 -12.41
C SER A 19 24.77 -5.21 -12.17
N LYS A 20 24.96 -6.50 -12.52
CA LYS A 20 23.94 -7.53 -12.30
C LYS A 20 23.50 -7.61 -10.84
N GLU A 21 24.43 -7.36 -9.91
CA GLU A 21 24.17 -7.34 -8.47
C GLU A 21 23.25 -6.17 -8.06
N LEU A 22 23.46 -4.98 -8.62
CA LEU A 22 22.61 -3.83 -8.36
C LEU A 22 21.19 -4.07 -8.89
N LEU A 23 21.06 -4.61 -10.11
CA LEU A 23 19.77 -4.93 -10.71
C LEU A 23 19.03 -6.03 -9.93
N ALA A 24 19.73 -7.07 -9.49
CA ALA A 24 19.15 -8.13 -8.66
C ALA A 24 18.66 -7.58 -7.32
N THR A 25 19.45 -6.74 -6.66
CA THR A 25 19.07 -6.09 -5.40
C THR A 25 17.85 -5.18 -5.59
N TYR A 26 17.83 -4.38 -6.67
CA TYR A 26 16.70 -3.52 -7.00
C TYR A 26 15.41 -4.35 -7.20
N THR A 27 15.52 -5.45 -7.94
CA THR A 27 14.40 -6.35 -8.24
C THR A 27 13.85 -7.00 -6.97
N ASP A 28 14.70 -7.47 -6.05
CA ASP A 28 14.27 -8.01 -4.75
C ASP A 28 13.52 -6.94 -3.93
N ARG A 29 14.04 -5.71 -3.85
CA ARG A 29 13.37 -4.61 -3.12
C ARG A 29 12.03 -4.24 -3.74
N LEU A 30 11.96 -4.18 -5.07
CA LEU A 30 10.72 -3.92 -5.79
C LEU A 30 9.69 -5.04 -5.55
N ALA A 31 10.12 -6.30 -5.56
CA ALA A 31 9.26 -7.44 -5.29
C ALA A 31 8.70 -7.41 -3.85
N ARG A 32 9.53 -7.11 -2.85
CA ARG A 32 9.10 -6.95 -1.45
C ARG A 32 8.10 -5.81 -1.29
N TYR A 33 8.36 -4.67 -1.94
CA TYR A 33 7.42 -3.55 -1.98
C TYR A 33 6.06 -3.96 -2.56
N CYS A 34 6.05 -4.57 -3.74
CA CYS A 34 4.82 -5.02 -4.40
C CYS A 34 4.07 -6.05 -3.54
N HIS A 35 4.80 -7.02 -2.98
CA HIS A 35 4.21 -8.01 -2.09
C HIS A 35 3.51 -7.35 -0.91
N ALA A 36 4.18 -6.44 -0.20
CA ALA A 36 3.61 -5.75 0.95
C ALA A 36 2.38 -4.89 0.55
N LEU A 37 2.44 -4.14 -0.55
CA LEU A 37 1.32 -3.33 -1.05
C LEU A 37 0.09 -4.20 -1.36
N PHE A 38 0.27 -5.28 -2.11
CA PHE A 38 -0.84 -6.13 -2.53
C PHE A 38 -1.36 -7.01 -1.40
N SER A 39 -0.49 -7.53 -0.53
CA SER A 39 -0.90 -8.24 0.69
C SER A 39 -1.69 -7.32 1.62
N GLY A 40 -1.26 -6.08 1.82
CA GLY A 40 -2.00 -5.10 2.62
C GLY A 40 -3.38 -4.79 2.04
N SER A 41 -3.44 -4.62 0.72
CA SER A 41 -4.71 -4.41 0.00
C SER A 41 -5.64 -5.64 0.13
N ALA A 42 -5.11 -6.84 -0.06
CA ALA A 42 -5.87 -8.09 0.03
C ALA A 42 -6.41 -8.31 1.45
N SER A 43 -5.63 -8.03 2.49
CA SER A 43 -6.07 -8.12 3.88
C SER A 43 -7.21 -7.15 4.19
N PHE A 44 -7.23 -5.95 3.60
CA PHE A 44 -8.38 -5.04 3.73
C PHE A 44 -9.65 -5.64 3.10
N PHE A 45 -9.58 -6.21 1.90
CA PHE A 45 -10.72 -6.88 1.28
C PHE A 45 -11.18 -8.13 2.07
N ALA A 46 -10.23 -8.87 2.62
CA ALA A 46 -10.53 -10.00 3.50
C ALA A 46 -11.25 -9.55 4.78
N ALA A 47 -10.90 -8.39 5.35
CA ALA A 47 -11.61 -7.81 6.48
C ALA A 47 -13.08 -7.50 6.13
N ASN A 48 -13.34 -6.93 4.95
CA ASN A 48 -14.70 -6.68 4.48
C ASN A 48 -15.50 -7.99 4.35
N THR A 49 -14.86 -9.03 3.81
CA THR A 49 -15.49 -10.36 3.70
C THR A 49 -15.83 -10.94 5.08
N ALA A 50 -14.91 -10.83 6.05
CA ALA A 50 -15.13 -11.29 7.41
C ALA A 50 -16.28 -10.54 8.12
N ILE A 51 -16.49 -9.25 7.82
CA ILE A 51 -17.65 -8.49 8.33
C ILE A 51 -18.95 -9.09 7.77
N GLU A 52 -19.01 -9.36 6.47
CA GLU A 52 -20.21 -9.94 5.84
C GLU A 52 -20.48 -11.36 6.35
N GLU A 53 -19.45 -12.18 6.56
CA GLU A 53 -19.57 -13.50 7.19
C GLU A 53 -20.08 -13.41 8.63
N ALA A 54 -19.62 -12.42 9.41
CA ALA A 54 -20.10 -12.17 10.76
C ALA A 54 -21.58 -11.74 10.79
N VAL A 55 -22.03 -11.01 9.76
CA VAL A 55 -23.43 -10.65 9.55
C VAL A 55 -24.26 -11.90 9.22
N LEU A 56 -23.83 -12.70 8.23
CA LEU A 56 -24.56 -13.88 7.77
C LEU A 56 -24.66 -14.98 8.84
N SER A 57 -23.58 -15.18 9.61
CA SER A 57 -23.55 -16.16 10.69
C SER A 57 -24.38 -15.76 11.91
N GLY A 58 -24.80 -14.49 12.01
CA GLY A 58 -25.52 -13.94 13.16
C GLY A 58 -24.69 -13.89 14.45
N THR A 59 -23.39 -14.23 14.39
CA THR A 59 -22.51 -14.28 15.56
C THR A 59 -22.23 -12.89 16.14
N GLY A 60 -22.31 -11.86 15.29
CA GLY A 60 -22.01 -10.47 15.66
C GLY A 60 -20.54 -10.23 16.03
N LYS A 61 -19.65 -11.19 15.79
CA LYS A 61 -18.23 -11.10 16.15
C LYS A 61 -17.42 -10.51 15.00
N VAL A 62 -16.76 -9.39 15.25
CA VAL A 62 -15.92 -8.70 14.25
C VAL A 62 -14.42 -8.93 14.46
N SER A 63 -14.02 -9.85 15.36
CA SER A 63 -12.61 -10.06 15.71
C SER A 63 -11.73 -10.45 14.53
N ASP A 64 -12.20 -11.36 13.65
CA ASP A 64 -11.45 -11.73 12.44
C ASP A 64 -11.30 -10.52 11.49
N ALA A 65 -12.34 -9.71 11.33
CA ALA A 65 -12.24 -8.48 10.54
C ALA A 65 -11.20 -7.51 11.12
N ILE A 66 -11.13 -7.38 12.45
CA ILE A 66 -10.12 -6.54 13.12
C ILE A 66 -8.71 -7.08 12.88
N GLU A 67 -8.47 -8.38 13.07
CA GLU A 67 -7.17 -9.01 12.81
C GLU A 67 -6.70 -8.79 11.36
N LYS A 68 -7.63 -8.86 10.40
CA LYS A 68 -7.34 -8.60 8.98
C LYS A 68 -7.04 -7.11 8.70
N LEU A 69 -7.71 -6.18 9.39
CA LEU A 69 -7.38 -4.75 9.30
C LEU A 69 -6.00 -4.45 9.91
N GLU A 70 -5.62 -5.11 11.00
CA GLU A 70 -4.28 -4.99 11.58
C GLU A 70 -3.20 -5.53 10.63
N ALA A 71 -3.45 -6.68 10.01
CA ALA A 71 -2.58 -7.21 8.98
C ALA A 71 -2.46 -6.25 7.78
N SER A 72 -3.57 -5.63 7.36
CA SER A 72 -3.57 -4.63 6.29
C SER A 72 -2.71 -3.42 6.64
N GLU A 73 -2.92 -2.84 7.83
CA GLU A 73 -2.16 -1.70 8.34
C GLU A 73 -0.65 -2.01 8.39
N SER A 74 -0.26 -3.16 8.94
CA SER A 74 1.13 -3.58 9.04
C SER A 74 1.79 -3.72 7.66
N MET A 75 1.12 -4.41 6.73
CA MET A 75 1.66 -4.63 5.38
C MET A 75 1.77 -3.34 4.57
N LEU A 76 0.83 -2.39 4.72
CA LEU A 76 0.95 -1.08 4.09
C LEU A 76 2.10 -0.25 4.70
N GLY A 77 2.34 -0.37 6.00
CA GLY A 77 3.52 0.19 6.65
C GLY A 77 4.84 -0.41 6.15
N GLU A 78 4.89 -1.72 5.93
CA GLU A 78 6.03 -2.39 5.30
C GLU A 78 6.22 -1.95 3.84
N ALA A 79 5.14 -1.76 3.09
CA ALA A 79 5.18 -1.25 1.73
C ALA A 79 5.83 0.14 1.69
N MET A 80 5.49 1.03 2.63
CA MET A 80 6.11 2.35 2.75
C MET A 80 7.63 2.25 3.00
N THR A 81 8.07 1.34 3.86
CA THR A 81 9.49 1.11 4.15
C THR A 81 10.24 0.58 2.92
N ASN A 82 9.68 -0.42 2.24
CA ASN A 82 10.28 -1.00 1.05
C ASN A 82 10.31 0.00 -0.13
N LEU A 83 9.28 0.84 -0.27
CA LEU A 83 9.23 1.89 -1.29
C LEU A 83 10.39 2.87 -1.15
N GLY A 84 10.78 3.23 0.09
CA GLY A 84 11.95 4.09 0.32
C GLY A 84 13.25 3.50 -0.24
N SER A 85 13.41 2.17 -0.16
CA SER A 85 14.55 1.46 -0.75
C SER A 85 14.47 1.42 -2.28
N VAL A 86 13.27 1.22 -2.85
CA VAL A 86 13.07 1.26 -4.31
C VAL A 86 13.39 2.65 -4.85
N ALA A 87 12.92 3.70 -4.17
CA ALA A 87 13.11 5.09 -4.59
C ALA A 87 14.59 5.49 -4.61
N SER A 88 15.38 5.08 -3.61
CA SER A 88 16.82 5.40 -3.55
C SER A 88 17.63 4.70 -4.64
N MET A 89 17.21 3.49 -5.03
CA MET A 89 17.89 2.70 -6.06
C MET A 89 17.45 3.06 -7.47
N TRP A 90 16.23 3.59 -7.66
CA TRP A 90 15.68 3.89 -8.99
C TRP A 90 16.59 4.83 -9.81
N ALA A 91 17.12 5.88 -9.18
CA ALA A 91 18.05 6.81 -9.84
C ALA A 91 19.37 6.16 -10.28
N MET A 92 19.72 5.00 -9.74
CA MET A 92 20.91 4.23 -10.12
C MET A 92 20.63 3.26 -11.28
N VAL A 93 19.36 2.88 -11.51
CA VAL A 93 18.97 1.90 -12.54
C VAL A 93 18.21 2.54 -13.72
N SER A 94 17.80 3.80 -13.59
CA SER A 94 16.98 4.51 -14.57
C SER A 94 17.28 6.01 -14.58
N ASP A 95 17.25 6.60 -15.77
CA ASP A 95 17.31 8.05 -16.01
C ASP A 95 15.93 8.72 -15.95
N LYS A 96 14.86 7.93 -15.90
CA LYS A 96 13.48 8.45 -15.86
C LYS A 96 13.17 9.03 -14.49
N SER A 97 12.70 10.27 -14.47
CA SER A 97 12.16 10.87 -13.26
C SER A 97 10.83 10.20 -12.88
N VAL A 98 10.75 9.70 -11.64
CA VAL A 98 9.54 9.13 -11.03
C VAL A 98 9.35 9.80 -9.68
N SER A 99 8.17 10.39 -9.44
CA SER A 99 7.82 10.94 -8.12
C SER A 99 7.39 9.82 -7.18
N PHE A 100 8.34 9.26 -6.43
CA PHE A 100 8.04 8.32 -5.35
C PHE A 100 7.39 9.01 -4.14
N LYS A 101 7.52 10.34 -4.03
CA LYS A 101 6.89 11.13 -2.98
C LYS A 101 5.36 11.00 -3.03
N ASP A 102 4.78 11.08 -4.23
CA ASP A 102 3.34 10.94 -4.42
C ASP A 102 2.86 9.59 -3.87
N GLN A 103 3.59 8.52 -4.14
CA GLN A 103 3.24 7.20 -3.63
C GLN A 103 3.45 7.04 -2.13
N GLN A 104 4.47 7.69 -1.56
CA GLN A 104 4.65 7.73 -0.11
C GLN A 104 3.45 8.42 0.57
N GLU A 105 3.01 9.56 0.03
CA GLU A 105 1.83 10.28 0.54
C GLU A 105 0.56 9.43 0.43
N LEU A 106 0.34 8.75 -0.70
CA LEU A 106 -0.79 7.84 -0.89
C LEU A 106 -0.76 6.67 0.10
N LEU A 107 0.42 6.08 0.36
CA LEU A 107 0.57 5.00 1.35
C LEU A 107 0.30 5.48 2.78
N VAL A 108 0.79 6.66 3.16
CA VAL A 108 0.50 7.26 4.47
C VAL A 108 -1.01 7.46 4.63
N ILE A 109 -1.68 7.99 3.59
CA ILE A 109 -3.13 8.15 3.60
C ILE A 109 -3.82 6.79 3.74
N ALA A 110 -3.43 5.78 2.95
CA ALA A 110 -4.04 4.46 3.00
C ALA A 110 -3.89 3.79 4.37
N THR A 111 -2.68 3.77 4.95
CA THR A 111 -2.42 3.20 6.28
C THR A 111 -3.24 3.91 7.36
N ASN A 112 -3.26 5.25 7.37
CA ASN A 112 -4.05 6.01 8.33
C ASN A 112 -5.56 5.73 8.19
N ARG A 113 -6.06 5.56 6.96
CA ARG A 113 -7.47 5.26 6.72
C ARG A 113 -7.84 3.85 7.18
N VAL A 114 -6.98 2.85 6.96
CA VAL A 114 -7.16 1.49 7.51
C VAL A 114 -7.23 1.55 9.04
N GLN A 115 -6.31 2.28 9.67
CA GLN A 115 -6.29 2.44 11.13
C GLN A 115 -7.58 3.09 11.66
N ILE A 116 -8.08 4.15 11.01
CA ILE A 116 -9.35 4.81 11.38
C ILE A 116 -10.52 3.85 11.22
N ALA A 117 -10.62 3.15 10.08
CA ALA A 117 -11.68 2.17 9.83
C ALA A 117 -11.69 1.05 10.88
N LYS A 118 -10.50 0.58 11.29
CA LYS A 118 -10.34 -0.37 12.39
C LYS A 118 -10.86 0.19 13.71
N MET A 119 -10.43 1.39 14.10
CA MET A 119 -10.86 2.02 15.35
C MET A 119 -12.37 2.24 15.39
N GLU A 120 -12.97 2.67 14.28
CA GLU A 120 -14.42 2.85 14.19
C GLU A 120 -15.18 1.53 14.26
N LEU A 121 -14.67 0.46 13.65
CA LEU A 121 -15.25 -0.87 13.75
C LEU A 121 -15.19 -1.40 15.20
N MET A 122 -14.07 -1.19 15.90
CA MET A 122 -13.91 -1.55 17.32
C MET A 122 -14.83 -0.74 18.23
N ALA A 123 -15.01 0.55 17.95
CA ALA A 123 -15.83 1.46 18.74
C ALA A 123 -17.34 1.30 18.47
N MET A 124 -17.73 0.54 17.45
CA MET A 124 -19.13 0.36 17.09
C MET A 124 -19.88 -0.35 18.21
N SER A 125 -20.90 0.33 18.74
CA SER A 125 -21.86 -0.28 19.67
C SER A 125 -22.85 -1.14 18.88
N VAL A 126 -22.82 -2.45 19.11
CA VAL A 126 -23.79 -3.37 18.52
C VAL A 126 -25.08 -3.30 19.35
N LYS A 127 -26.15 -2.75 18.75
CA LYS A 127 -27.50 -2.69 19.33
C LYS A 127 -28.46 -3.46 18.44
N GLY A 128 -28.94 -4.61 18.90
CA GLY A 128 -29.71 -5.53 18.07
C GLY A 128 -28.77 -6.41 17.25
N SER A 129 -28.97 -6.49 15.93
CA SER A 129 -28.07 -7.25 15.05
C SER A 129 -26.86 -6.42 14.60
N LEU A 130 -25.77 -7.13 14.28
CA LEU A 130 -24.58 -6.52 13.67
C LEU A 130 -24.93 -5.78 12.38
N GLN A 131 -25.73 -6.41 11.51
CA GLN A 131 -26.20 -5.81 10.25
C GLN A 131 -26.88 -4.46 10.45
N GLN A 132 -27.82 -4.37 11.39
CA GLN A 132 -28.51 -3.11 11.69
C GLN A 132 -27.55 -2.05 12.24
N SER A 133 -26.58 -2.47 13.04
CA SER A 133 -25.58 -1.56 13.62
C SER A 133 -24.65 -1.01 12.54
N LEU A 134 -24.21 -1.85 11.60
CA LEU A 134 -23.40 -1.45 10.43
C LEU A 134 -24.18 -0.48 9.53
N TRP A 135 -25.41 -0.83 9.13
CA TRP A 135 -26.23 -0.01 8.23
C TRP A 135 -26.62 1.36 8.80
N ARG A 136 -26.72 1.47 10.13
CA ARG A 136 -26.98 2.74 10.80
C ARG A 136 -25.73 3.58 11.04
N ASN A 137 -24.54 3.00 10.83
CA ASN A 137 -23.27 3.67 11.06
C ASN A 137 -22.71 4.23 9.74
N SER A 138 -23.20 5.41 9.35
CA SER A 138 -22.75 6.10 8.15
C SER A 138 -21.27 6.50 8.23
N ALA A 139 -20.76 6.79 9.42
CA ALA A 139 -19.35 7.13 9.62
C ALA A 139 -18.44 5.95 9.27
N LEU A 140 -18.77 4.75 9.77
CA LEU A 140 -18.05 3.51 9.45
C LEU A 140 -18.07 3.22 7.95
N THR A 141 -19.23 3.34 7.32
CA THR A 141 -19.38 3.12 5.86
C THR A 141 -18.52 4.10 5.06
N GLU A 142 -18.55 5.38 5.42
CA GLU A 142 -17.73 6.42 4.80
C GLU A 142 -16.23 6.15 5.01
N SER A 143 -15.84 5.71 6.19
CA SER A 143 -14.45 5.39 6.53
C SER A 143 -13.91 4.24 5.69
N PHE A 144 -14.64 3.13 5.59
CA PHE A 144 -14.27 2.00 4.72
C PHE A 144 -14.22 2.41 3.24
N THR A 145 -15.15 3.25 2.79
CA THR A 145 -15.15 3.80 1.41
C THR A 145 -13.90 4.63 1.14
N ARG A 146 -13.54 5.53 2.07
CA ARG A 146 -12.31 6.35 1.96
C ARG A 146 -11.05 5.50 2.00
N THR A 147 -11.03 4.43 2.80
CA THR A 147 -9.93 3.47 2.84
C THR A 147 -9.78 2.76 1.50
N LEU A 148 -10.88 2.28 0.91
CA LEU A 148 -10.87 1.66 -0.41
C LEU A 148 -10.34 2.61 -1.48
N LEU A 149 -10.79 3.87 -1.49
CA LEU A 149 -10.31 4.86 -2.45
C LEU A 149 -8.80 5.11 -2.30
N ALA A 150 -8.28 5.17 -1.07
CA ALA A 150 -6.86 5.33 -0.82
C ALA A 150 -6.02 4.12 -1.30
N ILE A 151 -6.48 2.90 -1.01
CA ILE A 151 -5.85 1.65 -1.50
C ILE A 151 -5.90 1.56 -3.03
N ASN A 152 -7.00 1.99 -3.65
CA ASN A 152 -7.10 2.03 -5.10
C ASN A 152 -6.11 3.05 -5.70
N ALA A 153 -5.90 4.20 -5.06
CA ALA A 153 -4.93 5.18 -5.52
C ALA A 153 -3.48 4.66 -5.46
N THR A 154 -3.09 3.96 -4.39
CA THR A 154 -1.74 3.39 -4.27
C THR A 154 -1.50 2.30 -5.32
N THR A 155 -2.48 1.42 -5.54
CA THR A 155 -2.37 0.34 -6.56
C THR A 155 -2.39 0.89 -7.99
N ALA A 156 -3.18 1.94 -8.26
CA ALA A 156 -3.19 2.63 -9.55
C ALA A 156 -1.84 3.30 -9.85
N TRP A 157 -1.23 3.95 -8.86
CA TRP A 157 0.13 4.50 -9.02
C TRP A 157 1.13 3.39 -9.35
N GLN A 158 1.07 2.25 -8.66
CA GLN A 158 1.99 1.14 -8.92
C GLN A 158 1.84 0.58 -10.34
N SER A 159 0.61 0.50 -10.86
CA SER A 159 0.38 0.16 -12.27
C SER A 159 1.00 1.20 -13.21
N GLY A 160 0.88 2.49 -12.87
CA GLY A 160 1.53 3.58 -13.60
C GLY A 160 3.04 3.47 -13.61
N PHE A 161 3.65 3.24 -12.45
CA PHE A 161 5.08 3.02 -12.31
C PHE A 161 5.56 1.80 -13.10
N ALA A 162 4.81 0.69 -13.07
CA ALA A 162 5.17 -0.52 -13.82
C ALA A 162 5.30 -0.27 -15.34
N ARG A 163 4.51 0.65 -15.91
CA ARG A 163 4.62 1.02 -17.32
C ARG A 163 5.93 1.73 -17.66
N THR A 164 6.61 2.33 -16.68
CA THR A 164 7.91 2.96 -16.92
C THR A 164 8.96 1.93 -17.31
N PHE A 165 8.93 0.71 -16.76
CA PHE A 165 9.89 -0.36 -17.11
C PHE A 165 9.89 -0.70 -18.60
N ALA A 166 8.71 -0.73 -19.24
CA ALA A 166 8.58 -1.00 -20.68
C ALA A 166 9.30 0.05 -21.54
N SER A 167 9.42 1.29 -21.04
CA SER A 167 10.11 2.38 -21.73
C SER A 167 11.62 2.48 -21.42
N VAL A 168 12.08 1.84 -20.35
CA VAL A 168 13.50 1.86 -19.91
C VAL A 168 14.26 0.62 -20.40
N GLY A 169 13.55 -0.37 -20.96
CA GLY A 169 14.17 -1.60 -21.46
C GLY A 169 14.81 -2.45 -20.35
N ILE A 170 14.32 -2.32 -19.11
CA ILE A 170 14.70 -3.21 -18.00
C ILE A 170 13.99 -4.54 -18.25
N THR A 171 14.59 -5.40 -19.06
CA THR A 171 14.17 -6.79 -19.25
C THR A 171 15.04 -7.69 -18.37
N ALA A 172 14.40 -8.65 -17.72
CA ALA A 172 15.06 -9.68 -16.91
C ALA A 172 16.11 -10.48 -17.71
#